data_AF-A0A0E3RZM8-F1
#
_entry.id   AF-A0A0E3RZM8-F1
#
_cell.length_a   1.000
_cell.length_b   1.000
_cell.length_c   1.000
_cell.angle_alpha   90.00
_cell.angle_beta   90.00
_cell.angle_gamma   90.00
#
_symmetry.space_group_name_H-M   'P 1'
#
loop_
_entity.id
_entity.type
_entity.pdbx_description
1 polymer ?
#
loop_
_entity_poly.entity_id
_entity_poly.type
_entity_poly.pdbx_seq_one_letter_code
_entity_poly.pdbx_strand_id
1 'polypeptide(L)' 'MHDAGLLTGVQLVVAAITLTLFMLCIAQFMMTVKERGFKMALAISGFIFPSALLAGFIVNTLMTALRVKL' A
#
# COMPACT_ATOMS: atom_id res chain seq x y z
N MET A 1 7.20 -17.36 -20.39
CA MET A 1 8.23 -18.10 -19.64
C MET A 1 8.18 -17.56 -18.22
N HIS A 2 7.66 -18.37 -17.28
CA HIS A 2 7.35 -17.96 -15.91
C HIS A 2 8.32 -18.68 -14.97
N ASP A 3 9.39 -17.97 -14.56
CA ASP A 3 10.35 -18.44 -13.57
C ASP A 3 9.69 -18.52 -12.19
N ALA A 4 9.24 -19.74 -11.89
CA ALA A 4 8.43 -20.17 -10.76
C ALA A 4 9.17 -20.21 -9.41
N GLY A 5 9.86 -19.12 -9.03
CA GLY A 5 10.57 -19.05 -7.74
C GLY A 5 10.18 -17.88 -6.84
N LEU A 6 9.66 -16.77 -7.38
CA LEU A 6 9.57 -15.52 -6.61
C LEU A 6 8.38 -14.59 -6.94
N LEU A 7 7.61 -14.90 -7.99
CA LEU A 7 6.49 -14.05 -8.45
C LEU A 7 5.30 -13.99 -7.46
N THR A 8 5.23 -14.89 -6.46
CA THR A 8 3.98 -15.18 -5.72
C THR A 8 3.97 -14.77 -4.23
N GLY A 9 5.08 -14.42 -3.58
CA GLY A 9 5.02 -14.01 -2.16
C GLY A 9 4.71 -12.52 -2.00
N VAL A 10 5.61 -11.69 -2.53
CA VAL A 10 5.56 -10.23 -2.40
C VAL A 10 4.39 -9.62 -3.14
N GLN A 11 4.07 -10.10 -4.33
CA GLN A 11 2.96 -9.53 -5.10
C GLN A 11 1.61 -9.78 -4.41
N LEU A 12 1.45 -10.96 -3.79
CA LEU A 12 0.30 -11.29 -2.95
C LEU A 12 0.24 -10.45 -1.67
N VAL A 13 1.37 -10.25 -0.97
CA VAL A 13 1.45 -9.40 0.22
C VAL A 13 1.19 -7.92 -0.11
N VAL A 14 1.79 -7.40 -1.18
CA VAL A 14 1.52 -6.05 -1.71
C VAL A 14 0.04 -5.86 -2.02
N ALA A 15 -0.57 -6.83 -2.72
CA ALA A 15 -1.98 -6.77 -3.07
C ALA A 15 -2.85 -6.79 -1.82
N ALA A 16 -2.58 -7.69 -0.87
CA ALA A 16 -3.31 -7.79 0.39
C ALA A 16 -3.23 -6.50 1.20
N ILE A 17 -2.03 -5.95 1.42
CA ILE A 17 -1.83 -4.68 2.15
C ILE A 17 -2.54 -3.54 1.44
N THR A 18 -2.42 -3.43 0.12
CA THR A 18 -3.07 -2.37 -0.66
C THR A 18 -4.59 -2.45 -0.51
N LEU A 19 -5.19 -3.64 -0.61
CA LEU A 19 -6.62 -3.84 -0.43
C LEU A 19 -7.08 -3.50 1.00
N THR A 20 -6.32 -3.91 2.01
CA THR A 20 -6.60 -3.58 3.42
C THR A 20 -6.49 -2.07 3.67
N LEU A 21 -5.43 -1.42 3.18
CA LEU A 21 -5.25 0.02 3.29
C LEU A 21 -6.34 0.77 2.53
N PHE A 22 -6.76 0.30 1.35
CA PHE A 22 -7.87 0.90 0.61
C PHE A 22 -9.16 0.85 1.42
N MET A 23 -9.46 -0.32 2.01
CA MET A 23 -10.63 -0.53 2.86
C MET A 23 -10.60 0.37 4.11
N LEU A 24 -9.47 0.40 4.84
CA LEU A 24 -9.30 1.26 6.02
C LEU A 24 -9.29 2.77 5.65
N CYS A 25 -8.74 3.12 4.49
CA CYS A 25 -8.64 4.51 4.03
C CYS A 25 -10.02 5.09 3.70
N ILE A 26 -10.87 4.33 3.01
CA ILE A 26 -12.25 4.79 2.73
C ILE A 26 -13.04 4.92 4.04
N ALA A 27 -12.87 3.99 4.98
CA ALA A 27 -13.53 4.07 6.29
C ALA A 27 -13.11 5.31 7.10
N GLN A 28 -11.81 5.59 7.19
CA GLN A 28 -11.26 6.78 7.86
C GLN A 28 -11.65 8.08 7.14
N PHE A 29 -11.69 8.06 5.81
CA PHE A 29 -12.12 9.20 5.01
C PHE A 29 -13.59 9.53 5.25
N MET A 30 -14.48 8.53 5.27
CA MET A 30 -15.90 8.73 5.58
C MET A 30 -16.12 9.33 6.97
N MET A 31 -15.41 8.84 7.99
CA MET A 31 -15.47 9.42 9.35
C MET A 31 -14.94 10.87 9.36
N THR A 32 -13.77 11.10 8.76
CA THR A 32 -13.12 12.43 8.74
C THR A 32 -13.94 13.47 7.96
N VAL A 33 -14.55 13.07 6.84
CA VAL A 33 -15.44 13.94 6.06
C VAL A 33 -16.66 14.35 6.89
N LYS A 34 -17.21 13.41 7.68
CA LYS A 34 -18.42 13.66 8.47
C LYS A 34 -18.16 14.54 9.71
N GLU A 35 -16.97 14.50 10.30
CA GLU A 35 -16.62 15.28 11.51
C GLU A 35 -15.81 16.58 11.26
N ARG A 36 -15.00 16.67 10.19
CA ARG A 36 -14.01 17.78 10.01
C ARG A 36 -14.16 18.57 8.70
N GLY A 37 -15.07 18.16 7.81
CA GLY A 37 -15.34 18.83 6.52
C GLY A 37 -14.37 18.45 5.40
N PHE A 38 -14.87 18.54 4.15
CA PHE A 38 -14.25 18.01 2.91
C PHE A 38 -12.82 18.49 2.61
N LYS A 39 -12.41 19.63 3.18
CA LYS A 39 -11.12 20.28 2.88
C LYS A 39 -9.91 19.52 3.46
N MET A 40 -10.06 18.93 4.65
CA MET A 40 -8.99 18.13 5.28
C MET A 40 -8.85 16.75 4.63
N ALA A 41 -9.98 16.16 4.25
CA ALA A 41 -10.02 14.80 3.72
C ALA A 41 -9.26 14.67 2.39
N LEU A 42 -9.38 15.68 1.50
CA LEU A 42 -8.72 15.69 0.19
C LEU A 42 -7.20 15.90 0.29
N ALA A 43 -6.75 16.70 1.27
CA ALA A 43 -5.32 16.87 1.54
C ALA A 43 -4.69 15.58 2.10
N ILE A 44 -5.42 14.89 2.97
CA ILE A 44 -4.96 13.64 3.60
C ILE A 44 -4.94 12.48 2.59
N SER A 45 -5.93 12.37 1.69
CA SER A 45 -5.94 11.31 0.68
C SER A 45 -4.77 11.43 -0.31
N GLY A 46 -4.42 12.66 -0.69
CA GLY A 46 -3.26 12.93 -1.55
C GLY A 46 -1.93 12.52 -0.91
N PHE A 47 -1.84 12.56 0.42
CA PHE A 47 -0.64 12.16 1.16
C PHE A 47 -0.58 10.65 1.47
N ILE A 48 -1.73 9.99 1.58
CA ILE A 48 -1.79 8.55 1.89
C ILE A 48 -1.51 7.68 0.65
N PHE A 49 -1.97 8.09 -0.53
CA PHE A 49 -1.69 7.38 -1.79
C PHE A 49 -0.20 7.06 -2.02
N PRO A 50 0.73 8.03 -1.87
CA PRO A 50 2.14 7.75 -1.99
C PRO A 50 2.64 6.82 -0.89
N SER A 51 2.12 6.89 0.34
CA SER A 51 2.51 5.96 1.42
C SER A 51 2.12 4.50 1.14
N ALA A 52 0.98 4.26 0.47
CA ALA A 52 0.56 2.92 0.07
C ALA A 52 1.48 2.33 -1.01
N LEU A 53 1.85 3.15 -2.01
CA LEU A 53 2.85 2.77 -3.02
C LEU A 53 4.23 2.58 -2.38
N LEU A 54 4.60 3.42 -1.42
CA LEU A 54 5.87 3.34 -0.69
C LEU A 54 5.97 2.02 0.07
N ALA A 55 4.91 1.58 0.77
CA ALA A 55 4.90 0.31 1.47
C ALA A 55 5.12 -0.87 0.51
N GLY A 56 4.47 -0.86 -0.65
CA GLY A 56 4.68 -1.89 -1.66
C GLY A 56 6.07 -1.85 -2.30
N PHE A 57 6.62 -0.65 -2.51
CA PHE A 57 7.97 -0.44 -3.03
C PHE A 57 9.05 -0.87 -2.02
N ILE A 58 8.86 -0.59 -0.73
CA ILE A 58 9.75 -1.02 0.36
C ILE A 58 9.79 -2.53 0.43
N VAL A 59 8.64 -3.21 0.37
CA VAL A 59 8.56 -4.68 0.40
C VAL A 59 9.23 -5.29 -0.83
N ASN A 60 9.03 -4.68 -2.01
CA ASN A 60 9.71 -5.10 -3.24
C ASN A 60 11.24 -4.91 -3.16
N THR A 61 11.69 -3.78 -2.58
CA THR A 61 13.10 -3.44 -2.41
C THR A 61 13.77 -4.32 -1.35
N LEU A 62 13.11 -4.57 -0.21
CA LEU A 62 13.61 -5.39 0.88
C LEU A 62 13.82 -6.83 0.42
N MET A 63 12.89 -7.37 -0.38
CA MET A 63 13.01 -8.74 -0.89
C MET A 63 13.97 -8.85 -2.09
N THR A 64 14.05 -7.82 -2.94
CA THR A 64 15.09 -7.73 -3.98
C THR A 64 16.49 -7.62 -3.36
N ALA A 65 16.64 -6.87 -2.26
CA ALA A 65 17.88 -6.79 -1.49
C ALA A 65 18.22 -8.12 -0.79
N LEU A 66 17.21 -8.85 -0.28
CA LEU A 66 17.39 -10.18 0.30
C LEU A 66 17.76 -11.24 -0.77
N ARG A 67 17.34 -11.06 -2.03
CA ARG A 67 17.68 -11.92 -3.18
C ARG A 67 19.14 -11.78 -3.67
N VAL A 68 19.90 -10.81 -3.16
CA VAL A 68 21.33 -10.56 -3.48
C VAL A 68 22.23 -10.89 -2.28
N LYS A 69 21.78 -11.71 -1.32
CA LYS A 69 22.62 -12.08 -0.18
C LYS A 69 22.63 -13.54 0.25
N LEU A 70 22.07 -14.46 -0.54
CA LEU A 70 22.33 -15.90 -0.39
C LEU A 70 22.22 -16.64 -1.71
#